data_AF-A0A9X2CWI6-F1
#
_entry.id   AF-A0A9X2CWI6-F1
#
_cell.length_a   1.000
_cell.length_b   1.000
_cell.length_c   1.000
_cell.angle_alpha   90.00
_cell.angle_beta   90.00
_cell.angle_gamma   90.00
#
_symmetry.space_group_name_H-M   'P 1'
#
loop_
_entity.id
_entity.type
_entity.pdbx_description
1 polymer ?
#
loop_
_entity_poly.entity_id
_entity_poly.type
_entity_poly.pdbx_seq_one_letter_code
_entity_poly.pdbx_strand_id
1 'polypeptide(L)' 'MIGIMQWIALYFMPFLCIAFVLSSVNLAKKIKNGDEDTGSNTAWVTVTFTLIIYSLVSVMI' A
#
# COMPACT_ATOMS: atom_id res chain seq x y z
N MET A 1 -23.64 -11.65 3.88
CA MET A 1 -23.13 -11.59 5.27
C MET A 1 -21.66 -11.27 5.19
N ILE A 2 -21.18 -10.17 5.79
CA ILE A 2 -19.77 -9.76 5.71
C ILE A 2 -18.91 -10.80 6.47
N GLY A 3 -17.97 -11.43 5.77
CA GLY A 3 -17.06 -12.42 6.34
C GLY A 3 -15.94 -11.78 7.18
N ILE A 4 -15.31 -12.57 8.04
CA ILE A 4 -14.22 -12.08 8.91
C ILE A 4 -13.06 -11.46 8.14
N MET A 5 -12.75 -11.99 6.95
CA MET A 5 -11.71 -11.44 6.06
C MET A 5 -12.06 -10.05 5.51
N GLN A 6 -13.33 -9.77 5.26
CA GLN A 6 -13.80 -8.47 4.79
C GLN A 6 -13.74 -7.42 5.90
N TRP A 7 -14.01 -7.81 7.15
CA TRP A 7 -13.80 -6.94 8.31
C TRP A 7 -12.33 -6.58 8.51
N ILE A 8 -11.44 -7.57 8.40
CA ILE A 8 -10.00 -7.33 8.47
C ILE A 8 -9.57 -6.37 7.35
N ALA A 9 -10.00 -6.61 6.10
CA ALA A 9 -9.70 -5.74 4.98
C ALA A 9 -10.18 -4.30 5.23
N LEU A 10 -11.40 -4.11 5.73
CA LEU A 10 -11.99 -2.80 5.97
C LEU A 10 -11.24 -2.01 7.05
N TYR A 11 -10.89 -2.64 8.17
CA TYR A 11 -10.16 -1.97 9.24
C TYR A 11 -8.66 -1.82 8.96
N PHE A 12 -8.07 -2.71 8.15
CA PHE A 12 -6.64 -2.66 7.81
C PHE A 12 -6.33 -1.71 6.65
N MET A 13 -7.29 -1.47 5.76
CA MET A 13 -7.19 -0.55 4.62
C MET A 13 -6.66 0.86 4.97
N PRO A 14 -7.13 1.59 6.00
CA PRO A 14 -6.57 2.90 6.33
C PRO A 14 -5.07 2.86 6.63
N PHE A 15 -4.59 1.80 7.30
CA PHE A 15 -3.16 1.64 7.58
C PHE A 15 -2.35 1.36 6.30
N LEU A 16 -2.88 0.54 5.39
CA LEU A 16 -2.27 0.30 4.09
C LEU A 16 -2.20 1.57 3.24
N CYS A 17 -3.25 2.40 3.25
CA CYS A 17 -3.26 3.68 2.54
C CYS A 17 -2.21 4.65 3.09
N ILE A 18 -2.07 4.75 4.42
CA ILE A 18 -1.02 5.58 5.04
C ILE A 18 0.37 5.08 4.62
N ALA A 19 0.60 3.76 4.70
CA ALA A 19 1.88 3.16 4.32
C ALA A 19 2.20 3.40 2.82
N PHE A 20 1.21 3.27 1.95
CA PHE A 20 1.34 3.52 0.51
C PHE A 20 1.72 4.98 0.22
N VAL A 21 1.03 5.95 0.84
CA VAL A 21 1.30 7.38 0.64
C VAL A 21 2.69 7.74 1.16
N LEU A 22 3.06 7.31 2.37
CA LEU A 22 4.39 7.58 2.94
C LEU A 22 5.51 6.98 2.09
N SER A 23 5.33 5.74 1.63
CA SER A 23 6.32 5.06 0.77
C SER A 23 6.47 5.77 -0.58
N SER A 24 5.35 6.21 -1.18
CA SER A 24 5.33 6.94 -2.45
C SER A 24 5.97 8.32 -2.33
N VAL A 25 5.67 9.07 -1.27
CA VAL A 25 6.30 10.37 -1.01
C VAL A 25 7.80 10.21 -0.78
N ASN A 26 8.21 9.19 -0.03
CA ASN A 26 9.62 8.94 0.23
C ASN A 26 10.36 8.48 -1.05
N LEU A 27 9.74 7.64 -1.88
CA LEU A 27 10.26 7.28 -3.20
C LEU A 27 10.42 8.52 -4.09
N ALA A 28 9.41 9.38 -4.17
CA ALA A 28 9.45 10.61 -4.95
C ALA A 28 10.56 11.56 -4.47
N LYS A 29 10.75 11.69 -3.15
CA LYS A 29 11.86 12.47 -2.57
C LYS A 29 13.22 11.89 -2.94
N LYS A 30 13.39 10.57 -2.87
CA LYS A 30 14.65 9.90 -3.26
C LYS A 30 14.97 10.09 -4.74
N ILE A 31 13.98 9.87 -5.61
CA ILE A 31 14.13 10.12 -7.06
C ILE A 31 14.54 11.58 -7.31
N LYS A 32 13.86 12.53 -6.67
CA LYS A 32 14.16 13.97 -6.80
C LYS A 32 15.57 14.31 -6.33
N ASN A 33 16.05 13.68 -5.26
CA ASN A 33 17.36 13.94 -4.67
C ASN A 33 18.51 13.18 -5.38
N GLY A 34 18.21 12.36 -6.39
CA GLY A 34 19.21 11.58 -7.11
C GLY A 34 19.74 10.37 -6.33
N ASP A 35 18.96 9.86 -5.36
CA ASP A 35 19.31 8.69 -4.58
C ASP A 35 19.17 7.42 -5.45
N GLU A 36 20.22 6.62 -5.58
CA GLU A 36 20.21 5.42 -6.41
C GLU A 36 19.49 4.24 -5.73
N ASP A 37 19.47 4.21 -4.39
CA ASP A 37 18.77 3.17 -3.62
C ASP A 37 17.28 3.50 -3.43
N THR A 38 16.54 3.32 -4.52
CA THR A 38 15.07 3.43 -4.59
C THR A 38 14.36 2.08 -4.48
N GLY A 39 15.11 0.98 -4.44
CA GLY A 39 14.59 -0.39 -4.51
C GLY A 39 13.67 -0.74 -3.34
N SER A 40 14.11 -0.44 -2.12
CA SER A 40 13.31 -0.70 -0.90
C SER A 40 11.98 0.04 -0.91
N ASN A 41 11.98 1.33 -1.25
CA ASN A 41 10.76 2.14 -1.34
C ASN A 41 9.83 1.66 -2.45
N THR A 42 10.38 1.25 -3.60
CA THR A 42 9.60 0.70 -4.71
C THR A 42 8.93 -0.61 -4.30
N ALA A 43 9.66 -1.51 -3.65
CA ALA A 43 9.08 -2.74 -3.11
C ALA A 43 7.93 -2.47 -2.13
N TRP A 44 8.09 -1.50 -1.23
CA TRP A 44 7.01 -1.10 -0.31
C TRP A 44 5.80 -0.52 -1.03
N VAL A 45 6.00 0.34 -2.02
CA VAL A 45 4.90 0.89 -2.85
C VAL A 45 4.16 -0.25 -3.56
N THR A 46 4.87 -1.19 -4.18
CA THR A 46 4.27 -2.34 -4.86
C THR A 46 3.49 -3.22 -3.89
N VAL A 47 4.09 -3.63 -2.77
CA VAL A 47 3.43 -4.50 -1.79
C VAL A 47 2.19 -3.84 -1.21
N THR A 48 2.28 -2.59 -0.78
CA THR A 48 1.14 -1.86 -0.20
C THR A 48 0.03 -1.64 -1.23
N PHE A 49 0.37 -1.30 -2.47
CA PHE A 49 -0.61 -1.17 -3.55
C PHE A 49 -1.33 -2.49 -3.86
N THR A 50 -0.58 -3.59 -3.99
CA THR A 50 -1.16 -4.92 -4.21
C THR A 50 -2.12 -5.31 -3.09
N LEU A 51 -1.76 -5.06 -1.83
CA LEU A 51 -2.62 -5.35 -0.68
C LEU A 51 -3.88 -4.48 -0.67
N ILE A 52 -3.81 -3.22 -1.09
CA ILE A 52 -4.98 -2.34 -1.25
C ILE A 52 -5.93 -2.91 -2.31
N ILE A 53 -5.42 -3.25 -3.50
CA ILE A 53 -6.24 -3.82 -4.58
C ILE A 53 -6.87 -5.14 -4.14
N TYR A 54 -6.11 -6.03 -3.52
CA TYR A 54 -6.63 -7.30 -3.02
C TYR A 54 -7.73 -7.11 -1.96
N SER A 55 -7.56 -6.11 -1.08
CA SER A 55 -8.56 -5.75 -0.07
C SER A 55 -9.85 -5.22 -0.72
N LEU A 56 -9.75 -4.35 -1.73
CA LEU A 56 -10.92 -3.86 -2.48
C LEU A 56 -11.65 -4.99 -3.19
N VAL A 57 -10.90 -5.84 -3.88
CA VAL A 57 -11.44 -7.02 -4.59
C VAL A 57 -12.15 -7.96 -3.61
N SER A 58 -11.57 -8.22 -2.44
CA SER A 58 -12.18 -9.10 -1.42
C SER A 58 -13.48 -8.55 -0.81
N VAL A 59 -13.70 -7.24 -0.85
CA VAL A 59 -14.95 -6.60 -0.38
C VAL A 59 -16.01 -6.58 -1.48
N MET A 60 -15.61 -6.53 -2.76
CA MET A 60 -16.53 -6.46 -3.89
C MET A 60 -17.07 -7.82 -4.36
N ILE A 61 -16.35 -8.92 -4.11
CA ILE A 61 -16.74 -10.30 -4.45
C ILE A 61 -17.32 -10.99 -3.21
#